data_AF-A0A1G3M182-F1
#
_entry.id   AF-A0A1G3M182-F1
#
_cell.length_a   1.000
_cell.length_b   1.000
_cell.length_c   1.000
_cell.angle_alpha   90.00
_cell.angle_beta   90.00
_cell.angle_gamma   90.00
#
_symmetry.space_group_name_H-M   'P 1'
#
loop_
_entity.id
_entity.type
_entity.pdbx_description
1 polymer ?
#
loop_
_entity_poly.entity_id
_entity_poly.type
_entity_poly.pdbx_seq_one_letter_code
_entity_poly.pdbx_strand_id
1 'polypeptide(L)'
;MESIADARRAAAAILSKENLSLEDPAGSRYARDKKRFLDIYGKKGRLLPARKVARHEHLRCLECDSVCNKCVDVCPNRANVWIAVKEEDGFRNAWQILHLDALCNDCGNCGTFCPYDGLPYKDKLTLFSSKADFDGSRNDGFHVSSAAGQPGIHLRLHGVPREPSGEGPENREAEQALAIAKTVLRDHGYLLNTTS
;
A
#
# COMPACT_ATOMS: atom_id res chain seq x y z
N MET A 1 -7.51 0.18 -14.00
CA MET A 1 -6.95 0.89 -15.17
C MET A 1 -6.75 -0.10 -16.31
N GLU A 2 -7.61 -0.04 -17.32
CA GLU A 2 -7.68 -0.99 -18.45
C GLU A 2 -6.35 -1.12 -19.21
N SER A 3 -5.60 -0.02 -19.31
CA SER A 3 -4.33 0.06 -20.07
C SER A 3 -3.26 -0.96 -19.65
N ILE A 4 -3.14 -1.31 -18.36
CA ILE A 4 -2.17 -2.31 -17.90
C ILE A 4 -2.57 -3.71 -18.38
N ALA A 5 -3.86 -4.03 -18.23
CA ALA A 5 -4.41 -5.30 -18.65
C ALA A 5 -4.32 -5.44 -20.18
N ASP A 6 -4.62 -4.37 -20.92
CA ASP A 6 -4.56 -4.33 -22.38
C ASP A 6 -3.13 -4.50 -22.87
N ALA A 7 -2.17 -3.78 -22.28
CA ALA A 7 -0.76 -3.93 -22.60
C ALA A 7 -0.28 -5.36 -22.38
N ARG A 8 -0.70 -6.01 -21.29
CA ARG A 8 -0.36 -7.42 -21.01
C ARG A 8 -1.00 -8.37 -22.02
N ARG A 9 -2.26 -8.16 -22.39
CA ARG A 9 -2.95 -8.97 -23.42
C ARG A 9 -2.28 -8.82 -24.79
N ALA A 10 -1.94 -7.59 -25.17
CA ALA A 10 -1.24 -7.31 -26.42
C ALA A 10 0.15 -7.96 -26.47
N ALA A 11 0.94 -7.81 -25.40
CA ALA A 11 2.26 -8.44 -25.30
C ALA A 11 2.16 -9.98 -25.36
N ALA A 12 1.22 -10.58 -24.64
CA ALA A 12 1.00 -12.03 -24.65
C ALA A 12 0.60 -12.54 -26.05
N ALA A 13 -0.26 -11.82 -26.77
CA ALA A 13 -0.66 -12.18 -28.14
C ALA A 13 0.52 -12.12 -29.12
N ILE A 14 1.39 -11.10 -29.00
CA ILE A 14 2.61 -10.97 -29.82
C ILE A 14 3.54 -12.16 -29.56
N LEU A 15 3.83 -12.46 -28.29
CA LEU A 15 4.71 -13.57 -27.91
C LEU A 15 4.20 -14.91 -28.46
N SER A 16 2.90 -15.17 -28.33
CA SER A 16 2.26 -16.36 -28.88
C SER A 16 2.41 -16.46 -30.40
N LYS A 17 2.31 -15.33 -31.12
CA LYS A 17 2.42 -15.31 -32.59
C LYS A 17 3.86 -15.55 -33.06
N GLU A 18 4.84 -15.01 -32.33
CA GLU A 18 6.27 -15.17 -32.63
C GLU A 18 6.86 -16.48 -32.08
N ASN A 19 6.01 -17.34 -31.49
CA ASN A 19 6.42 -18.60 -30.85
C ASN A 19 7.50 -18.40 -29.77
N LEU A 20 7.41 -17.29 -29.04
CA LEU A 20 8.28 -16.94 -27.93
C LEU A 20 7.57 -17.18 -26.61
N SER A 21 8.25 -17.80 -25.65
CA SER A 21 7.84 -17.81 -24.26
C SER A 21 8.67 -16.79 -23.48
N LEU A 22 8.01 -16.08 -22.55
CA LEU A 22 8.74 -15.45 -21.46
C LEU A 22 8.75 -16.44 -20.31
N GLU A 23 9.92 -16.64 -19.71
CA GLU A 23 9.95 -17.15 -18.35
C GLU A 23 9.21 -16.11 -17.50
N ASP A 24 8.08 -16.51 -16.90
CA ASP A 24 7.49 -15.74 -15.82
C ASP A 24 8.55 -15.73 -14.72
N PRO A 25 9.24 -14.59 -14.43
CA PRO A 25 10.24 -14.60 -13.38
C PRO A 25 9.50 -15.00 -12.11
N ALA A 26 9.81 -16.20 -11.65
CA ALA A 26 8.93 -17.02 -10.83
C ALA A 26 8.22 -16.25 -9.70
N GLY A 27 6.89 -16.39 -9.64
CA GLY A 27 6.25 -16.70 -8.36
C GLY A 27 5.85 -15.57 -7.41
N SER A 28 6.02 -14.29 -7.74
CA SER A 28 5.29 -13.26 -6.99
C SER A 28 4.93 -12.05 -7.83
N ARG A 29 3.62 -11.80 -7.94
CA ARG A 29 3.07 -10.54 -8.47
C ARG A 29 3.52 -9.31 -7.66
N TYR A 30 4.14 -9.51 -6.50
CA TYR A 30 4.66 -8.46 -5.63
C TYR A 30 6.11 -8.75 -5.31
N ALA A 31 7.02 -7.86 -5.68
CA ALA A 31 8.42 -8.04 -5.35
C ALA A 31 8.57 -8.10 -3.82
N ARG A 32 8.89 -9.24 -3.21
CA ARG A 32 9.43 -9.22 -1.83
C ARG A 32 10.89 -8.80 -1.79
N ASP A 33 11.54 -8.81 -2.96
CA ASP A 33 12.88 -8.33 -3.14
C ASP A 33 12.95 -6.81 -2.94
N LYS A 34 13.55 -6.41 -1.80
CA LYS A 34 13.83 -5.02 -1.45
C LYS A 34 14.67 -4.32 -2.51
N LYS A 35 15.60 -5.01 -3.17
CA LYS A 35 16.42 -4.43 -4.23
C LYS A 35 15.57 -4.04 -5.43
N ARG A 36 14.72 -4.96 -5.92
CA ARG A 36 13.78 -4.67 -7.02
C ARG A 36 12.85 -3.52 -6.69
N PHE A 37 12.32 -3.43 -5.46
CA PHE A 37 11.51 -2.28 -5.05
C PHE A 37 12.28 -0.97 -5.11
N LEU A 38 13.51 -0.94 -4.59
CA LEU A 38 14.35 0.26 -4.64
C LEU A 38 14.71 0.65 -6.07
N ASP A 39 14.95 -0.34 -6.94
CA ASP A 39 15.21 -0.12 -8.37
C ASP A 39 14.00 0.50 -9.07
N ILE A 40 12.79 -0.02 -8.82
CA ILE A 40 11.53 0.54 -9.34
C ILE A 40 11.29 1.95 -8.79
N TYR A 41 11.45 2.13 -7.48
CA TYR A 41 11.21 3.40 -6.81
C TYR A 41 12.20 4.48 -7.26
N GLY A 42 13.46 4.12 -7.49
CA GLY A 42 14.50 5.01 -8.01
C GLY A 42 14.26 5.51 -9.44
N LYS A 43 13.34 4.91 -10.19
CA LYS A 43 12.88 5.44 -11.49
C LYS A 43 12.02 6.70 -11.32
N LYS A 44 11.38 6.89 -10.15
CA LYS A 44 10.49 8.03 -9.90
C LYS A 44 11.26 9.34 -9.89
N GLY A 45 10.66 10.39 -10.49
CA GLY A 45 11.27 11.71 -10.57
C GLY A 45 12.49 11.80 -11.48
N ARG A 46 12.91 10.71 -12.12
CA ARG A 46 14.03 10.71 -13.07
C ARG A 46 13.55 11.19 -14.44
N LEU A 47 13.87 12.45 -14.75
CA LEU A 47 13.62 13.01 -16.07
C LEU A 47 14.64 12.46 -17.08
N LEU A 48 14.18 11.56 -17.95
CA LEU A 48 14.98 11.06 -19.07
C LEU A 48 14.61 11.81 -20.35
N PRO A 49 15.59 12.31 -21.13
CA PRO A 49 15.31 12.99 -22.39
C PRO A 49 14.64 12.03 -23.38
N ALA A 50 13.66 12.54 -24.14
CA ALA A 50 12.91 11.78 -25.12
C ALA A 50 13.73 11.46 -26.39
N ARG A 51 14.80 10.65 -26.28
CA ARG A 51 15.59 10.16 -27.42
C ARG A 51 15.40 8.65 -27.54
N LYS A 52 15.09 8.17 -28.76
CA LYS A 52 14.87 6.72 -29.05
C LYS A 52 13.83 6.07 -28.13
N VAL A 53 12.64 6.68 -28.05
CA VAL A 53 11.53 6.31 -27.16
C VAL A 53 11.26 4.80 -27.18
N ALA A 54 11.11 4.19 -28.36
CA ALA A 54 10.77 2.77 -28.47
C ALA A 54 11.75 1.81 -27.74
N ARG A 55 13.05 2.10 -27.72
CA ARG A 55 14.04 1.22 -27.08
C ARG A 55 14.17 1.43 -25.57
N HIS A 56 13.84 2.60 -25.05
CA HIS A 56 14.12 2.98 -23.65
C HIS A 56 12.87 3.28 -22.84
N GLU A 57 11.68 3.30 -23.44
CA GLU A 57 10.43 3.62 -22.77
C GLU A 57 10.18 2.73 -21.54
N HIS A 58 10.49 1.44 -21.68
CA HIS A 58 10.35 0.46 -20.60
C HIS A 58 11.17 0.81 -19.35
N LEU A 59 12.27 1.56 -19.47
CA LEU A 59 13.09 2.01 -18.33
C LEU A 59 12.34 3.02 -17.43
N ARG A 60 11.26 3.64 -17.94
CA ARG A 60 10.39 4.55 -17.17
C ARG A 60 9.22 3.84 -16.50
N CYS A 61 8.99 2.56 -16.81
CA CYS A 61 7.89 1.79 -16.23
C CYS A 61 8.09 1.62 -14.72
N LEU A 62 7.05 2.00 -13.96
CA LEU A 62 7.02 1.91 -12.50
C LEU A 62 6.49 0.57 -11.97
N GLU A 63 6.28 -0.42 -12.84
CA GLU A 63 5.91 -1.80 -12.47
C GLU A 63 4.80 -1.83 -11.41
N CYS A 64 3.69 -1.14 -11.68
CA CYS A 64 2.58 -0.97 -10.72
C CYS A 64 1.88 -2.28 -10.32
N ASP A 65 2.09 -3.35 -11.10
CA ASP A 65 1.71 -4.71 -10.72
C ASP A 65 2.56 -5.22 -9.56
N SER A 66 3.85 -4.90 -9.57
CA SER A 66 4.85 -5.27 -8.56
C SER A 66 4.85 -4.34 -7.34
N VAL A 67 4.67 -3.03 -7.55
CA VAL A 67 4.70 -2.01 -6.50
C VAL A 67 3.44 -1.13 -6.58
N CYS A 68 2.50 -1.37 -5.67
CA CYS A 68 1.29 -0.56 -5.55
C CYS A 68 1.53 0.64 -4.62
N ASN A 69 1.84 1.82 -5.17
CA ASN A 69 2.02 3.04 -4.37
C ASN A 69 1.54 4.33 -5.07
N LYS A 70 0.71 4.21 -6.11
CA LYS A 70 0.23 5.40 -6.85
C LYS A 70 -0.53 6.38 -5.95
N CYS A 71 -1.32 5.87 -5.00
CA CYS A 71 -2.03 6.69 -4.02
C CYS A 71 -1.11 7.54 -3.13
N VAL A 72 0.09 7.05 -2.83
CA VAL A 72 1.13 7.79 -2.08
C VAL A 72 1.66 8.93 -2.93
N ASP A 73 1.91 8.68 -4.22
CA ASP A 73 2.51 9.68 -5.11
C ASP A 73 1.55 10.81 -5.49
N VAL A 74 0.25 10.51 -5.61
CA VAL A 74 -0.74 11.49 -6.08
C VAL A 74 -1.43 12.23 -4.94
N CYS A 75 -1.33 11.77 -3.70
CA CYS A 75 -2.04 12.42 -2.60
C CYS A 75 -1.48 13.83 -2.36
N PRO A 76 -2.28 14.90 -2.57
CA PRO A 76 -1.79 16.28 -2.41
C PRO A 76 -1.40 16.58 -0.96
N ASN A 77 -2.06 15.93 0.01
CA ASN A 77 -1.79 16.11 1.43
C ASN A 77 -0.84 15.05 2.03
N ARG A 78 -0.29 14.14 1.19
CA ARG A 78 0.55 13.01 1.65
C ARG A 78 -0.10 12.13 2.73
N ALA A 79 -1.43 12.00 2.69
CA ALA A 79 -2.23 11.21 3.62
C ALA A 79 -2.18 9.68 3.37
N ASN A 80 -1.44 9.21 2.37
CA ASN A 80 -1.17 7.79 2.17
C ASN A 80 0.34 7.57 2.27
N VAL A 81 0.77 6.61 3.07
CA VAL A 81 2.18 6.23 3.22
C VAL A 81 2.33 4.73 3.02
N TRP A 82 3.55 4.28 2.77
CA TRP A 82 3.88 2.86 2.71
C TRP A 82 4.55 2.43 4.01
N ILE A 83 4.16 1.26 4.51
CA ILE A 83 4.72 0.63 5.71
C ILE A 83 5.37 -0.68 5.26
N ALA A 84 6.65 -0.87 5.59
CA ALA A 84 7.34 -2.12 5.32
C ALA A 84 6.88 -3.18 6.33
N VAL A 85 6.31 -4.27 5.86
CA VAL A 85 5.87 -5.40 6.68
C VAL A 85 6.83 -6.57 6.53
N LYS A 86 6.87 -7.44 7.54
CA LYS A 86 7.76 -8.59 7.53
C LYS A 86 7.12 -9.77 6.81
N GLU A 87 7.94 -10.74 6.43
CA GLU A 87 7.46 -11.94 5.75
C GLU A 87 6.60 -12.81 6.68
N GLU A 88 6.98 -12.89 7.96
CA GLU A 88 6.22 -13.63 8.98
C GLU A 88 4.83 -13.05 9.25
N ASP A 89 4.56 -11.79 8.88
CA ASP A 89 3.25 -11.14 9.02
C ASP A 89 2.24 -11.64 7.96
N GLY A 90 2.64 -12.55 7.07
CA GLY A 90 1.74 -13.28 6.18
C GLY A 90 1.16 -12.46 5.02
N PHE A 91 1.73 -11.27 4.75
CA PHE A 91 1.34 -10.44 3.61
C PHE A 91 1.92 -10.95 2.29
N ARG A 92 1.13 -10.79 1.22
CA ARG A 92 1.58 -11.08 -0.15
C ARG A 92 2.58 -10.04 -0.65
N ASN A 93 2.47 -8.79 -0.18
CA ASN A 93 3.33 -7.68 -0.56
C ASN A 93 4.12 -7.21 0.68
N ALA A 94 5.43 -6.99 0.52
CA ALA A 94 6.31 -6.51 1.59
C ALA A 94 6.06 -5.05 1.99
N TRP A 95 5.21 -4.32 1.26
CA TRP A 95 4.78 -2.97 1.59
C TRP A 95 3.26 -2.86 1.60
N GLN A 96 2.72 -2.31 2.67
CA GLN A 96 1.30 -2.02 2.82
C GLN A 96 1.07 -0.53 2.79
N ILE A 97 -0.06 -0.10 2.22
CA ILE A 97 -0.46 1.30 2.26
C ILE A 97 -1.23 1.56 3.55
N LEU A 98 -0.79 2.55 4.32
CA LEU A 98 -1.48 3.08 5.48
C LEU A 98 -2.06 4.45 5.12
N HIS A 99 -3.34 4.63 5.41
CA HIS A 99 -4.03 5.91 5.28
C HIS A 99 -3.92 6.69 6.60
N LEU A 100 -3.71 8.00 6.52
CA LEU A 100 -3.56 8.90 7.66
C LEU A 100 -4.76 9.85 7.69
N ASP A 101 -5.71 9.59 8.59
CA ASP A 101 -7.00 10.29 8.64
C ASP A 101 -6.82 11.81 8.79
N ALA A 102 -5.97 12.20 9.75
CA ALA A 102 -5.68 13.60 10.09
C ALA A 102 -5.18 14.46 8.92
N LEU A 103 -4.61 13.84 7.88
CA LEU A 103 -4.06 14.55 6.72
C LEU A 103 -5.00 14.52 5.52
N CYS A 104 -6.00 13.63 5.50
CA CYS A 104 -6.92 13.49 4.38
C CYS A 104 -7.96 14.62 4.39
N ASN A 105 -8.32 15.10 3.20
CA ASN A 105 -9.41 16.05 2.99
C ASN A 105 -10.49 15.51 2.03
N ASP A 106 -10.51 14.20 1.83
CA ASP A 106 -11.44 13.49 0.95
C ASP A 106 -11.48 14.00 -0.50
N CYS A 107 -10.38 14.56 -1.01
CA CYS A 107 -10.30 15.04 -2.40
C CYS A 107 -10.45 13.94 -3.46
N GLY A 108 -10.39 12.65 -3.09
CA GLY A 108 -10.61 11.53 -4.00
C GLY A 108 -9.49 11.25 -5.01
N ASN A 109 -8.38 12.00 -4.98
CA ASN A 109 -7.31 11.88 -5.97
C ASN A 109 -6.68 10.47 -5.97
N CYS A 110 -6.49 9.89 -4.79
CA CYS A 110 -5.95 8.53 -4.66
C CYS A 110 -6.86 7.46 -5.26
N GLY A 111 -8.18 7.66 -5.25
CA GLY A 111 -9.14 6.76 -5.90
C GLY A 111 -9.11 6.90 -7.42
N THR A 112 -9.12 8.15 -7.90
CA THR A 112 -9.06 8.47 -9.35
C THR A 112 -7.86 7.82 -10.04
N PHE A 113 -6.70 7.80 -9.38
CA PHE A 113 -5.47 7.22 -9.92
C PHE A 113 -5.22 5.77 -9.48
N CYS A 114 -6.16 5.12 -8.79
CA CYS A 114 -5.98 3.74 -8.36
C CYS A 114 -6.01 2.78 -9.56
N PRO A 115 -4.96 1.98 -9.80
CA PRO A 115 -4.95 1.06 -10.93
C PRO A 115 -5.87 -0.16 -10.73
N TYR A 116 -6.31 -0.42 -9.49
CA TYR A 116 -7.06 -1.62 -9.07
C TYR A 116 -8.53 -1.35 -8.72
N ASP A 117 -9.09 -0.20 -9.11
CA ASP A 117 -10.49 0.16 -8.82
C ASP A 117 -10.83 0.15 -7.32
N GLY A 118 -10.03 0.86 -6.54
CA GLY A 118 -10.25 1.05 -5.10
C GLY A 118 -10.20 2.52 -4.72
N LEU A 119 -10.68 2.84 -3.52
CA LEU A 119 -10.67 4.14 -2.86
C LEU A 119 -9.68 4.10 -1.69
N PRO A 120 -8.37 4.36 -1.90
CA PRO A 120 -7.36 4.13 -0.85
C PRO A 120 -7.60 4.86 0.46
N TYR A 121 -8.22 6.06 0.41
CA TYR A 121 -8.59 6.84 1.59
C TYR A 121 -9.75 6.24 2.41
N LYS A 122 -10.42 5.20 1.91
CA LYS A 122 -11.51 4.47 2.57
C LYS A 122 -11.17 3.00 2.80
N ASP A 123 -10.56 2.36 1.79
CA ASP A 123 -10.36 0.91 1.76
C ASP A 123 -9.07 0.45 2.43
N LYS A 124 -8.09 1.35 2.65
CA LYS A 124 -6.84 1.00 3.34
C LYS A 124 -6.97 1.21 4.83
N LEU A 125 -6.22 0.41 5.58
CA LEU A 125 -6.12 0.53 7.02
C LEU A 125 -5.77 1.98 7.37
N THR A 126 -6.56 2.58 8.25
CA THR A 126 -6.46 3.98 8.62
C THR A 126 -5.82 4.14 10.00
N LEU A 127 -4.81 4.99 10.12
CA LEU A 127 -4.31 5.47 11.40
C LEU A 127 -5.08 6.73 11.78
N PHE A 128 -5.68 6.69 12.97
CA PHE A 128 -6.39 7.81 13.57
C PHE A 128 -5.57 8.48 14.66
N SER A 129 -5.41 9.78 14.53
CA SER A 129 -4.72 10.63 15.50
C SER A 129 -5.43 10.72 16.84
N SER A 130 -6.77 10.77 16.82
CA SER A 130 -7.58 10.93 18.02
C SER A 130 -8.58 9.79 18.19
N LYS A 131 -8.95 9.54 19.44
CA LYS A 131 -10.04 8.63 19.81
C LYS A 131 -11.36 9.07 19.16
N ALA A 132 -11.62 10.38 19.07
CA ALA A 132 -12.84 10.92 18.49
C ALA A 132 -12.95 10.61 16.98
N ASP A 133 -11.87 10.83 16.23
CA ASP A 133 -11.83 10.52 14.78
C ASP A 133 -11.95 9.01 14.55
N PHE A 134 -11.27 8.21 15.39
CA PHE A 134 -11.41 6.76 15.38
C PHE A 134 -12.88 6.38 15.56
N ASP A 135 -13.53 6.78 16.66
CA ASP A 135 -14.92 6.42 16.97
C ASP A 135 -15.95 6.94 15.95
N GLY A 136 -15.71 8.12 15.36
CA GLY A 136 -16.60 8.76 14.40
C GLY A 136 -16.48 8.25 12.97
N SER A 137 -15.38 7.56 12.65
CA SER A 137 -15.11 7.06 11.30
C SER A 137 -15.68 5.65 11.06
N ARG A 138 -15.99 5.38 9.78
CA ARG A 138 -16.39 4.05 9.30
C ARG A 138 -15.23 3.25 8.69
N ASN A 139 -14.05 3.86 8.53
CA ASN A 139 -12.90 3.16 8.00
C ASN A 139 -12.38 2.12 9.00
N ASP A 140 -11.87 1.03 8.44
CA ASP A 140 -11.05 0.07 9.15
C ASP A 140 -9.70 0.70 9.50
N GLY A 141 -9.24 0.48 10.72
CA GLY A 141 -8.10 1.22 11.21
C GLY A 141 -7.82 1.04 12.68
N PHE A 142 -6.86 1.81 13.16
CA PHE A 142 -6.45 1.78 14.55
C PHE A 142 -6.12 3.16 15.10
N HIS A 143 -6.29 3.27 16.41
CA HIS A 143 -5.85 4.41 17.20
C HIS A 143 -4.86 3.94 18.27
N VAL A 144 -3.83 4.74 18.53
CA VAL A 144 -2.87 4.46 19.59
C VAL A 144 -3.14 5.41 20.75
N SER A 145 -3.51 4.86 21.91
CA SER A 145 -3.59 5.60 23.16
C SER A 145 -2.30 5.47 23.96
N SER A 146 -1.90 6.49 24.71
CA SER A 146 -0.87 6.36 25.74
C SER A 146 -1.56 6.29 27.10
N ALA A 147 -1.52 5.14 27.77
CA ALA A 147 -2.03 4.97 29.12
C ALA A 147 -0.88 4.50 30.03
N ALA A 148 -0.64 5.22 31.14
CA ALA A 148 0.42 4.90 32.10
C ALA A 148 1.83 4.70 31.47
N GLY A 149 2.14 5.45 30.40
CA GLY A 149 3.43 5.37 29.70
C GLY A 149 3.58 4.16 28.76
N GLN A 150 2.53 3.37 28.55
CA GLN A 150 2.51 2.26 27.60
C GLN A 150 1.54 2.54 26.45
N PRO A 151 1.95 2.29 25.18
CA PRO A 151 1.06 2.44 24.04
C PRO A 151 0.03 1.29 23.99
N GLY A 152 -1.26 1.64 24.04
CA GLY A 152 -2.37 0.74 23.77
C GLY A 152 -2.87 0.91 22.34
N ILE A 153 -3.05 -0.19 21.61
CA ILE A 153 -3.56 -0.21 20.22
C ILE A 153 -5.04 -0.56 20.26
N HIS A 154 -5.89 0.33 19.76
CA HIS A 154 -7.33 0.10 19.57
C HIS A 154 -7.57 -0.18 18.10
N LEU A 155 -7.96 -1.41 17.75
CA LEU A 155 -8.17 -1.85 16.37
C LEU A 155 -9.66 -2.03 16.10
N ARG A 156 -10.14 -1.53 14.95
CA ARG A 156 -11.46 -1.80 14.39
C ARG A 156 -11.33 -2.32 12.98
N LEU A 157 -12.00 -3.43 12.69
CA LEU A 157 -12.16 -3.98 11.34
C LEU A 157 -13.63 -4.35 11.12
N HIS A 158 -14.15 -4.12 9.91
CA HIS A 158 -15.54 -4.37 9.53
C HIS A 158 -16.54 -3.71 10.50
N GLY A 159 -16.21 -2.50 10.97
CA GLY A 159 -17.06 -1.72 11.87
C GLY A 159 -17.09 -2.18 13.33
N VAL A 160 -16.34 -3.22 13.72
CA VAL A 160 -16.31 -3.75 15.10
C VAL A 160 -14.91 -3.73 15.71
N PRO A 161 -14.76 -3.48 17.02
CA PRO A 161 -13.48 -3.67 17.71
C PRO A 161 -12.96 -5.10 17.50
N ARG A 162 -11.67 -5.26 17.22
CA ARG A 162 -11.04 -6.57 17.02
C ARG A 162 -9.81 -6.73 17.89
N GLU A 163 -9.72 -7.89 18.54
CA GLU A 163 -8.51 -8.39 19.17
C GLU A 163 -8.16 -9.75 18.52
N PRO A 164 -6.88 -10.00 18.16
CA PRO A 164 -6.50 -11.30 17.63
C PRO A 164 -6.80 -12.41 18.63
N SER A 165 -7.63 -13.38 18.22
CA SER A 165 -8.00 -14.54 19.01
C SER A 165 -8.49 -15.69 18.11
N GLY A 166 -8.05 -16.91 18.43
CA GLY A 166 -8.46 -18.13 17.72
C GLY A 166 -7.77 -18.35 16.36
N GLU A 167 -8.33 -19.24 15.55
CA GLU A 167 -7.85 -19.57 14.20
C GLU A 167 -8.88 -19.12 13.15
N GLY A 168 -8.41 -18.77 11.94
CA GLY A 168 -9.29 -18.46 10.81
C GLY A 168 -8.92 -17.18 10.06
N PRO A 169 -9.63 -16.90 8.93
CA PRO A 169 -9.31 -15.77 8.05
C PRO A 169 -9.50 -14.40 8.72
N GLU A 170 -10.55 -14.22 9.54
CA GLU A 170 -10.79 -12.98 10.27
C GLU A 170 -9.70 -12.71 11.31
N ASN A 171 -9.25 -13.76 12.02
CA ASN A 171 -8.14 -13.64 12.95
C ASN A 171 -6.85 -13.25 12.23
N ARG A 172 -6.56 -13.87 11.08
CA ARG A 172 -5.39 -13.54 10.26
C ARG A 172 -5.39 -12.07 9.80
N GLU A 173 -6.55 -11.53 9.43
CA GLU A 173 -6.68 -10.11 9.07
C GLU A 173 -6.41 -9.19 10.27
N ALA A 174 -6.93 -9.54 11.45
CA ALA A 174 -6.66 -8.81 12.68
C ALA A 174 -5.17 -8.85 13.07
N GLU A 175 -4.51 -10.01 12.95
CA GLU A 175 -3.07 -10.17 13.15
C GLU A 175 -2.25 -9.30 12.20
N GLN A 176 -2.65 -9.25 10.92
CA GLN A 176 -2.04 -8.41 9.89
C GLN A 176 -2.17 -6.92 10.19
N ALA A 177 -3.37 -6.45 10.51
CA ALA A 177 -3.59 -5.07 10.88
C ALA A 177 -2.81 -4.68 12.14
N LEU A 178 -2.75 -5.58 13.13
CA LEU A 178 -1.95 -5.38 14.33
C LEU A 178 -0.45 -5.36 14.04
N ALA A 179 0.05 -6.17 13.10
CA ALA A 179 1.45 -6.15 12.69
C ALA A 179 1.84 -4.80 12.03
N ILE A 180 0.94 -4.22 11.23
CA ILE A 180 1.13 -2.87 10.69
C ILE A 180 1.17 -1.85 11.83
N ALA A 181 0.22 -1.88 12.76
CA ALA A 181 0.16 -0.95 13.90
C ALA A 181 1.43 -1.04 14.79
N LYS A 182 1.91 -2.25 15.07
CA LYS A 182 3.16 -2.50 15.79
C LYS A 182 4.38 -1.97 15.03
N THR A 183 4.39 -2.11 13.71
CA THR A 183 5.45 -1.55 12.88
C THR A 183 5.44 -0.03 12.90
N VAL A 184 4.25 0.60 12.90
CA VAL A 184 4.14 2.06 13.05
C VAL A 184 4.71 2.52 14.39
N LEU A 185 4.38 1.84 15.49
CA LEU A 185 4.94 2.15 16.82
C LEU A 185 6.47 2.03 16.86
N ARG A 186 7.03 0.99 16.22
CA ARG A 186 8.47 0.69 16.26
C ARG A 186 9.28 1.61 15.36
N ASP A 187 8.85 1.77 14.11
CA ASP A 187 9.67 2.36 13.04
C ASP A 187 9.15 3.72 12.54
N HIS A 188 7.88 4.05 12.85
CA HIS A 188 7.21 5.25 12.35
C HIS A 188 6.49 6.04 13.46
N GLY A 189 7.06 6.08 14.67
CA GLY A 189 6.45 6.78 15.82
C GLY A 189 6.14 8.26 15.54
N TYR A 190 6.87 8.90 14.61
CA TYR A 190 6.59 10.26 14.15
C TYR A 190 5.20 10.43 13.49
N LEU A 191 4.56 9.36 13.02
CA LEU A 191 3.18 9.37 12.50
C LEU A 191 2.13 9.45 13.60
N LEU A 192 2.49 9.14 14.85
CA LEU A 192 1.58 9.13 16.00
C LEU A 192 1.49 10.50 16.69
N ASN A 193 2.29 11.47 16.26
CA ASN A 193 2.29 12.80 16.83
C ASN A 193 1.09 13.61 16.35
N THR A 194 0.00 13.54 17.11
CA THR A 194 -0.89 14.68 17.29
C THR A 194 -0.56 15.37 18.59
N THR A 195 -0.05 16.60 18.47
CA THR A 195 -0.07 17.71 19.44
C THR A 195 -0.29 17.32 20.91
N SER A 196 0.78 17.48 21.70
CA SER A 196 0.69 17.76 23.14
C SER A 196 -0.23 18.93 23.45
#